data_AF-A0A8T0RTQ7-F1
#
_entry.id   AF-A0A8T0RTQ7-F1
#
_cell.length_a   1.000
_cell.length_b   1.000
_cell.length_c   1.000
_cell.angle_alpha   90.00
_cell.angle_beta   90.00
_cell.angle_gamma   90.00
#
_symmetry.space_group_name_H-M   'P 1'
#
loop_
_entity.id
_entity.type
_entity.pdbx_description
1 polymer ?
#
loop_
_entity_poly.entity_id
_entity_poly.type
_entity_poly.pdbx_seq_one_letter_code
_entity_poly.pdbx_strand_id
1 'polypeptide(L)'
;MLSSSTTTLPPASPLPGPVSANPNPRSRLPAASSAPSAVVRARGRPAMGSVRASTAAGVGGPGAAAVGEVATEQLVEVAQRAADAAGEVLRKYFRQRVEVIDKEDHSPVTIADREAEESMVSVILKSFPTHAIFGEENGWRCVEDSADYVWILDPIDGTKSFITGKPLFGTLIALLHHGKPVIGVIDQPILRERWIGVDGKQTTLNGQEISVRSCNLLAQAYLYTTSPHLFEGDAEDAFIRVRNKVKVPLYGCDCYAYALLASGFVDLVVESGLKV
;
A
#
# COMPACT_ATOMS: atom_id res chain seq x y z
N MET A 1 -3.97 -41.03 -56.81
CA MET A 1 -2.53 -40.88 -56.50
C MET A 1 -2.42 -40.06 -55.23
N LEU A 2 -2.19 -40.74 -54.09
CA LEU A 2 -1.98 -40.12 -52.77
C LEU A 2 -0.68 -40.76 -52.24
N SER A 3 0.36 -39.94 -52.10
CA SER A 3 1.67 -40.34 -51.60
C SER A 3 1.71 -40.09 -50.09
N SER A 4 1.76 -41.15 -49.30
CA SER A 4 1.95 -41.12 -47.85
C SER A 4 3.46 -41.21 -47.55
N SER A 5 4.05 -40.09 -47.13
CA SER A 5 5.44 -40.02 -46.69
C SER A 5 5.50 -40.18 -45.16
N THR A 6 6.05 -41.30 -44.71
CA THR A 6 6.33 -41.58 -43.29
C THR A 6 7.70 -41.00 -42.95
N THR A 7 7.74 -39.95 -42.14
CA THR A 7 8.98 -39.39 -41.59
C THR A 7 9.34 -40.12 -40.30
N THR A 8 10.43 -40.88 -40.32
CA THR A 8 11.00 -41.58 -39.16
C THR A 8 11.83 -40.60 -38.32
N LEU A 9 11.50 -40.43 -37.04
CA LEU A 9 12.30 -39.66 -36.08
C LEU A 9 13.52 -40.49 -35.61
N PRO A 10 14.71 -39.86 -35.39
CA PRO A 10 15.87 -40.54 -34.83
C PRO A 10 15.74 -40.76 -33.31
N PRO A 11 16.47 -41.75 -32.73
CA PRO A 11 16.35 -42.09 -31.32
C PRO A 11 16.97 -41.02 -30.39
N ALA A 12 16.38 -40.89 -29.19
CA ALA A 12 16.83 -39.97 -28.14
C ALA A 12 18.18 -40.37 -27.54
N SER A 13 19.03 -39.38 -27.25
CA SER A 13 20.31 -39.57 -26.55
C SER A 13 20.09 -39.82 -25.05
N PRO A 14 20.92 -40.64 -24.39
CA PRO A 14 20.76 -40.94 -22.97
C PRO A 14 21.18 -39.76 -22.08
N LEU A 15 20.41 -39.54 -21.00
CA LEU A 15 20.67 -38.53 -19.97
C LEU A 15 21.91 -38.92 -19.13
N PRO A 16 22.72 -37.95 -18.68
CA PRO A 16 23.80 -38.22 -17.73
C PRO A 16 23.25 -38.56 -16.34
N GLY A 17 23.85 -39.57 -15.70
CA GLY A 17 23.48 -40.08 -14.38
C GLY A 17 23.83 -39.14 -13.21
N PRO A 18 23.42 -39.51 -11.98
CA PRO A 18 23.50 -38.63 -10.81
C PRO A 18 24.94 -38.44 -10.34
N VAL A 19 25.30 -37.19 -10.04
CA VAL A 19 26.57 -36.82 -9.42
C VAL A 19 26.49 -37.12 -7.92
N SER A 20 27.35 -38.03 -7.46
CA SER A 20 27.50 -38.45 -6.06
C SER A 20 28.22 -37.37 -5.24
N ALA A 21 27.63 -36.99 -4.11
CA ALA A 21 28.25 -36.17 -3.09
C ALA A 21 29.22 -37.01 -2.24
N ASN A 22 30.42 -36.49 -1.97
CA ASN A 22 31.32 -37.06 -0.96
C ASN A 22 31.85 -35.95 -0.03
N PRO A 23 32.03 -36.23 1.29
CA PRO A 23 32.09 -35.23 2.34
C PRO A 23 33.53 -34.78 2.66
N ASN A 24 33.60 -33.60 3.28
CA ASN A 24 34.67 -32.96 4.06
C ASN A 24 35.93 -33.80 4.38
N PRO A 25 37.10 -33.12 4.39
CA PRO A 25 37.68 -32.83 5.70
C PRO A 25 38.35 -31.45 5.84
N ARG A 26 38.02 -30.79 6.98
CA ARG A 26 38.90 -30.03 7.88
C ARG A 26 39.98 -29.12 7.28
N SER A 27 39.78 -27.81 7.43
CA SER A 27 40.89 -26.86 7.62
C SER A 27 40.61 -25.93 8.81
N ARG A 28 41.71 -25.66 9.55
CA ARG A 28 41.78 -25.05 10.87
C ARG A 28 41.51 -23.53 10.82
N LEU A 29 40.76 -23.03 11.80
CA LEU A 29 40.72 -21.61 12.19
C LEU A 29 41.87 -21.30 13.18
N PRO A 30 42.51 -20.12 13.11
CA PRO A 30 43.24 -19.57 14.24
C PRO A 30 42.34 -18.66 15.10
N ALA A 31 42.82 -18.49 16.33
CA ALA A 31 42.12 -18.03 17.52
C ALA A 31 41.73 -16.54 17.56
N ALA A 32 40.74 -16.29 18.42
CA ALA A 32 40.28 -14.98 18.87
C ALA A 32 41.39 -14.17 19.58
N SER A 33 41.33 -12.84 19.40
CA SER A 33 41.95 -11.89 20.33
C SER A 33 40.93 -10.82 20.71
N SER A 34 40.84 -10.60 22.02
CA SER A 34 39.93 -9.70 22.74
C SER A 34 40.61 -8.37 23.07
N ALA A 35 39.90 -7.24 22.94
CA ALA A 35 40.17 -6.00 23.66
C ALA A 35 38.93 -5.07 23.66
N PRO A 36 38.78 -4.12 24.61
CA PRO A 36 37.51 -3.90 25.30
C PRO A 36 36.80 -2.55 25.07
N SER A 37 35.51 -2.54 25.43
CA SER A 37 34.67 -1.48 26.01
C SER A 37 34.80 -0.01 25.57
N ALA A 38 33.68 0.52 25.08
CA ALA A 38 33.28 1.92 25.32
C ALA A 38 31.82 1.98 25.78
N VAL A 39 31.65 2.10 27.11
CA VAL A 39 30.39 2.38 27.79
C VAL A 39 30.11 3.88 27.65
N VAL A 40 29.10 4.26 26.89
CA VAL A 40 28.59 5.64 26.89
C VAL A 40 27.57 5.78 28.02
N ARG A 41 27.97 6.49 29.07
CA ARG A 41 27.13 6.88 30.21
C ARG A 41 25.99 7.79 29.74
N ALA A 42 24.76 7.36 29.97
CA ALA A 42 23.59 8.24 30.03
C ALA A 42 23.73 9.19 31.22
N ARG A 43 23.71 10.50 30.98
CA ARG A 43 23.57 11.53 32.02
C ARG A 43 22.09 11.91 32.16
N GLY A 44 21.68 12.02 33.42
CA GLY A 44 20.29 12.15 33.86
C GLY A 44 19.59 13.47 33.55
N ARG A 45 18.27 13.39 33.75
CA ARG A 45 17.28 14.47 33.75
C ARG A 45 17.62 15.59 34.75
N PRO A 46 17.01 16.76 34.56
CA PRO A 46 16.19 17.31 35.63
C PRO A 46 14.73 17.51 35.19
N ALA A 47 13.83 17.31 36.15
CA ALA A 47 12.42 17.63 36.08
C ALA A 47 12.19 19.09 36.51
N MET A 48 11.17 19.74 35.95
CA MET A 48 10.17 20.61 36.61
C MET A 48 9.56 21.61 35.62
N GLY A 49 8.23 21.75 35.68
CA GLY A 49 7.50 22.84 35.01
C GLY A 49 6.07 22.45 34.62
N SER A 50 5.18 22.29 35.59
CA SER A 50 3.74 22.27 35.31
C SER A 50 3.30 23.68 34.87
N VAL A 51 2.87 23.83 33.63
CA VAL A 51 2.18 25.04 33.17
C VAL A 51 0.72 24.69 32.94
N ARG A 52 -0.14 25.18 33.84
CA ARG A 52 -1.58 25.30 33.58
C ARG A 52 -1.77 26.47 32.61
N ALA A 53 -2.45 26.23 31.49
CA ALA A 53 -3.11 27.24 30.67
C ALA A 53 -4.53 26.72 30.42
N SER A 54 -5.52 27.22 31.16
CA SER A 54 -6.39 28.33 30.75
C SER A 54 -7.27 27.95 29.56
N THR A 55 -8.43 27.35 29.86
CA THR A 55 -9.55 27.19 28.93
C THR A 55 -10.14 28.56 28.59
N ALA A 56 -9.79 29.10 27.42
CA ALA A 56 -10.56 30.16 26.80
C ALA A 56 -11.58 29.51 25.86
N ALA A 57 -12.84 29.45 26.29
CA ALA A 57 -13.97 29.11 25.45
C ALA A 57 -14.19 30.27 24.46
N GLY A 58 -13.71 30.11 23.23
CA GLY A 58 -14.05 30.97 22.10
C GLY A 58 -15.37 30.50 21.51
N VAL A 59 -16.39 31.36 21.58
CA VAL A 59 -17.69 31.16 20.93
C VAL A 59 -17.47 31.26 19.41
N GLY A 60 -17.36 30.11 18.75
CA GLY A 60 -17.38 30.01 17.29
C GLY A 60 -18.78 30.24 16.77
N GLY A 61 -18.99 31.30 15.99
CA GLY A 61 -20.27 31.56 15.33
C GLY A 61 -20.63 30.44 14.32
N PRO A 62 -21.93 30.16 14.11
CA PRO A 62 -22.39 29.01 13.32
C PRO A 62 -22.01 29.02 11.83
N GLY A 63 -21.44 30.12 11.31
CA GLY A 63 -21.09 30.26 9.90
C GLY A 63 -19.76 29.63 9.47
N ALA A 64 -18.74 29.61 10.33
CA ALA A 64 -17.40 29.10 9.95
C ALA A 64 -17.36 27.56 9.87
N ALA A 65 -18.11 26.88 10.74
CA ALA A 65 -18.23 25.43 10.74
C ALA A 65 -18.97 24.92 9.48
N ALA A 66 -20.06 25.58 9.11
CA ALA A 66 -20.85 25.22 7.92
C ALA A 66 -20.06 25.43 6.62
N VAL A 67 -19.27 26.50 6.50
CA VAL A 67 -18.39 26.73 5.33
C VAL A 67 -17.28 25.68 5.26
N GLY A 68 -16.70 25.28 6.39
CA GLY A 68 -15.71 24.19 6.44
C GLY A 68 -16.32 22.81 6.11
N GLU A 69 -17.57 22.56 6.51
CA GLU A 69 -18.28 21.32 6.24
C GLU A 69 -18.64 21.18 4.76
N VAL A 70 -19.17 22.24 4.14
CA VAL A 70 -19.48 22.29 2.70
C VAL A 70 -18.23 22.12 1.84
N ALA A 71 -17.11 22.74 2.22
CA ALA A 71 -15.84 22.55 1.53
C ALA A 71 -15.34 21.10 1.64
N THR A 72 -15.50 20.47 2.81
CA THR A 72 -15.12 19.07 3.04
C THR A 72 -15.98 18.12 2.21
N GLU A 73 -17.29 18.34 2.12
CA GLU A 73 -18.19 17.54 1.28
C GLU A 73 -17.80 17.59 -0.19
N GLN A 74 -17.45 18.78 -0.71
CA GLN A 74 -16.99 18.93 -2.08
C GLN A 74 -15.67 18.18 -2.34
N LEU A 75 -14.73 18.20 -1.39
CA LEU A 75 -13.48 17.43 -1.49
C LEU A 75 -13.74 15.92 -1.52
N VAL A 76 -14.64 15.42 -0.66
CA VAL A 76 -15.04 14.01 -0.63
C VAL A 76 -15.76 13.60 -1.92
N GLU A 77 -16.63 14.46 -2.46
CA GLU A 77 -17.30 14.21 -3.75
C GLU A 77 -16.29 14.08 -4.89
N VAL A 78 -15.29 14.98 -4.94
CA VAL A 78 -14.23 14.92 -5.96
C VAL A 78 -13.37 13.67 -5.80
N ALA A 79 -13.03 13.28 -4.57
CA ALA A 79 -12.28 12.04 -4.31
C ALA A 79 -13.03 10.81 -4.81
N GLN A 80 -14.36 10.75 -4.60
CA GLN A 80 -15.20 9.67 -5.10
C GLN A 80 -15.26 9.66 -6.64
N ARG A 81 -15.45 10.82 -7.27
CA ARG A 81 -15.45 10.93 -8.75
C ARG A 81 -14.09 10.53 -9.35
N ALA A 82 -12.99 10.84 -8.68
CA ALA A 82 -11.66 10.41 -9.10
C ALA A 82 -11.53 8.88 -9.01
N ALA A 83 -11.94 8.28 -7.89
CA ALA A 83 -11.95 6.82 -7.73
C ALA A 83 -12.85 6.12 -8.77
N ASP A 84 -14.01 6.70 -9.10
CA ASP A 84 -14.89 6.19 -10.16
C ASP A 84 -14.18 6.17 -11.52
N ALA A 85 -13.52 7.28 -11.88
CA ALA A 85 -12.78 7.39 -13.14
C ALA A 85 -11.63 6.38 -13.23
N ALA A 86 -10.81 6.26 -12.17
CA ALA A 86 -9.76 5.24 -12.11
C ALA A 86 -10.34 3.83 -12.25
N GLY A 87 -11.39 3.52 -11.49
CA GLY A 87 -12.03 2.22 -11.53
C GLY A 87 -12.58 1.84 -12.92
N GLU A 88 -13.10 2.80 -13.69
CA GLU A 88 -13.52 2.57 -15.07
C GLU A 88 -12.37 2.20 -16.00
N VAL A 89 -11.20 2.83 -15.83
CA VAL A 89 -9.99 2.51 -16.58
C VAL A 89 -9.51 1.11 -16.18
N LEU A 90 -9.30 0.87 -14.88
CA LEU A 90 -8.71 -0.39 -14.38
C LEU A 90 -9.55 -1.63 -14.73
N ARG A 91 -10.88 -1.51 -14.71
CA ARG A 91 -11.79 -2.59 -15.15
C ARG A 91 -11.61 -2.98 -16.62
N LYS A 92 -11.20 -2.05 -17.49
CA LYS A 92 -10.93 -2.35 -18.92
C LYS A 92 -9.69 -3.20 -19.09
N TYR A 93 -8.68 -3.03 -18.23
CA TYR A 93 -7.38 -3.72 -18.32
C TYR A 93 -7.29 -5.00 -17.49
N PHE A 94 -7.99 -5.06 -16.35
CA PHE A 94 -7.93 -6.21 -15.44
C PHE A 94 -8.40 -7.51 -16.12
N ARG A 95 -7.59 -8.58 -16.00
CA ARG A 95 -7.82 -9.91 -16.61
C ARG A 95 -8.00 -9.89 -18.14
N GLN A 96 -7.56 -8.84 -18.83
CA GLN A 96 -7.46 -8.90 -20.28
C GLN A 96 -6.27 -9.75 -20.69
N ARG A 97 -6.47 -10.58 -21.72
CA ARG A 97 -5.37 -11.26 -22.39
C ARG A 97 -4.63 -10.24 -23.24
N VAL A 98 -3.61 -9.60 -22.68
CA VAL A 98 -2.72 -8.80 -23.51
C VAL A 98 -1.76 -9.76 -24.19
N GLU A 99 -1.81 -9.82 -25.52
CA GLU A 99 -0.73 -10.43 -26.30
C GLU A 99 0.54 -9.69 -25.88
N VAL A 100 1.45 -10.41 -25.23
CA VAL A 100 2.65 -9.85 -24.63
C VAL A 100 3.40 -9.05 -25.70
N ILE A 101 3.22 -7.73 -25.68
CA ILE A 101 4.07 -6.83 -26.45
C ILE A 101 5.32 -6.70 -25.59
N ASP A 102 6.32 -7.52 -25.91
CA ASP A 102 7.71 -7.37 -25.46
C ASP A 102 8.25 -6.03 -26.01
N LYS A 103 7.82 -4.93 -25.39
CA LYS A 103 8.48 -3.64 -25.45
C LYS A 103 8.77 -3.27 -24.00
N GLU A 104 10.05 -3.13 -23.73
CA GLU A 104 10.68 -3.10 -22.39
C GLU A 104 10.09 -2.09 -21.38
N ASP A 105 9.14 -1.22 -21.75
CA ASP A 105 8.53 -0.20 -20.87
C ASP A 105 6.98 -0.10 -20.94
N HIS A 106 6.28 -1.06 -21.56
CA HIS A 106 4.82 -0.95 -21.81
C HIS A 106 4.03 -2.18 -21.38
N SER A 107 4.26 -2.65 -20.15
CA SER A 107 3.42 -3.71 -19.60
C SER A 107 1.95 -3.24 -19.50
N PRO A 108 0.97 -4.15 -19.60
CA PRO A 108 -0.44 -3.81 -19.44
C PRO A 108 -0.74 -3.09 -18.13
N VAL A 109 -0.01 -3.42 -17.05
CA VAL A 109 -0.19 -2.78 -15.75
C VAL A 109 0.35 -1.35 -15.78
N THR A 110 1.47 -1.09 -16.46
CA THR A 110 2.03 0.27 -16.62
C THR A 110 1.08 1.18 -17.40
N ILE A 111 0.44 0.67 -18.45
CA ILE A 111 -0.55 1.43 -19.23
C ILE A 111 -1.80 1.70 -18.38
N ALA A 112 -2.30 0.68 -17.69
CA ALA A 112 -3.47 0.80 -16.83
C ALA A 112 -3.25 1.81 -15.70
N ASP A 113 -2.08 1.77 -15.07
CA ASP A 113 -1.69 2.64 -13.97
C ASP A 113 -1.65 4.11 -14.43
N ARG A 114 -0.89 4.41 -15.50
CA ARG A 114 -0.79 5.76 -16.06
C ARG A 114 -2.13 6.33 -16.50
N GLU A 115 -2.96 5.54 -17.20
CA GLU A 115 -4.28 6.00 -17.64
C GLU A 115 -5.23 6.24 -16.46
N ALA A 116 -5.14 5.43 -15.41
CA ALA A 116 -5.93 5.61 -14.20
C ALA A 116 -5.48 6.87 -13.43
N GLU A 117 -4.16 7.10 -13.26
CA GLU A 117 -3.62 8.32 -12.65
C GLU A 117 -4.13 9.58 -13.38
N GLU A 118 -3.97 9.63 -14.70
CA GLU A 118 -4.39 10.79 -15.50
C GLU A 118 -5.91 11.03 -15.44
N SER A 119 -6.71 9.96 -15.35
CA SER A 119 -8.16 10.10 -15.18
C SER A 119 -8.52 10.76 -13.84
N MET A 120 -7.83 10.41 -12.75
CA MET A 120 -8.01 11.03 -11.43
C MET A 120 -7.55 12.49 -11.45
N VAL A 121 -6.36 12.75 -11.98
CA VAL A 121 -5.76 14.09 -12.09
C VAL A 121 -6.70 15.04 -12.84
N SER A 122 -7.26 14.57 -13.97
CA SER A 122 -8.20 15.36 -14.76
C SER A 122 -9.44 15.76 -13.95
N VAL A 123 -10.02 14.82 -13.19
CA VAL A 123 -11.18 15.08 -12.32
C VAL A 123 -10.84 16.08 -11.22
N ILE A 124 -9.70 15.90 -10.57
CA ILE A 124 -9.23 16.72 -9.46
C ILE A 124 -8.93 18.14 -9.92
N LEU A 125 -8.04 18.32 -10.89
CA LEU A 125 -7.58 19.66 -11.33
C LEU A 125 -8.67 20.45 -12.05
N LYS A 126 -9.68 19.78 -12.64
CA LYS A 126 -10.88 20.45 -13.14
C LYS A 126 -11.70 21.10 -12.02
N SER A 127 -11.71 20.49 -10.84
CA SER A 127 -12.47 20.96 -9.67
C SER A 127 -11.64 21.90 -8.81
N PHE A 128 -10.33 21.65 -8.71
CA PHE A 128 -9.38 22.37 -7.88
C PHE A 128 -8.06 22.68 -8.63
N PRO A 129 -8.05 23.69 -9.51
CA PRO A 129 -6.88 24.02 -10.34
C PRO A 129 -5.63 24.44 -9.55
N THR A 130 -5.79 24.89 -8.30
CA THR A 130 -4.71 25.35 -7.42
C THR A 130 -4.16 24.26 -6.51
N HIS A 131 -4.75 23.06 -6.50
CA HIS A 131 -4.24 21.95 -5.70
C HIS A 131 -3.06 21.28 -6.41
N ALA A 132 -2.15 20.70 -5.64
CA ALA A 132 -1.07 19.88 -6.18
C ALA A 132 -1.48 18.40 -6.26
N ILE A 133 -0.83 17.66 -7.16
CA ILE A 133 -0.87 16.21 -7.26
C ILE A 133 0.53 15.66 -6.97
N PHE A 134 0.59 14.52 -6.29
CA PHE A 134 1.78 13.69 -6.14
C PHE A 134 1.40 12.26 -6.50
N GLY A 135 1.93 11.75 -7.61
CA GLY A 135 1.71 10.37 -8.07
C GLY A 135 3.00 9.57 -8.14
N GLU A 136 2.92 8.24 -8.15
CA GLU A 136 4.09 7.36 -8.22
C GLU A 136 4.91 7.60 -9.50
N GLU A 137 4.24 7.79 -10.64
CA GLU A 137 4.89 7.88 -11.95
C GLU A 137 5.37 9.29 -12.30
N ASN A 138 4.53 10.30 -12.06
CA ASN A 138 4.81 11.67 -12.50
C ASN A 138 5.32 12.59 -11.37
N GLY A 139 5.40 12.09 -10.14
CA GLY A 139 5.84 12.88 -8.98
C GLY A 139 4.98 14.12 -8.73
N TRP A 140 5.62 15.21 -8.31
CA TRP A 140 4.95 16.48 -7.97
C TRP A 140 4.48 17.24 -9.21
N ARG A 141 3.20 17.61 -9.22
CA ARG A 141 2.56 18.46 -10.24
C ARG A 141 1.73 19.55 -9.57
N CYS A 142 2.06 20.80 -9.82
CA CYS A 142 1.29 21.95 -9.37
C CYS A 142 1.43 23.10 -10.38
N VAL A 143 0.38 23.92 -10.53
CA VAL A 143 0.43 25.14 -11.35
C VAL A 143 1.23 26.25 -10.66
N GLU A 144 1.26 26.22 -9.33
CA GLU A 144 1.99 27.17 -8.48
C GLU A 144 3.22 26.52 -7.83
N ASP A 145 4.10 27.33 -7.24
CA ASP A 145 5.33 26.85 -6.58
C ASP A 145 5.02 26.07 -5.28
N SER A 146 3.82 26.25 -4.72
CA SER A 146 3.36 25.59 -3.50
C SER A 146 1.85 25.44 -3.50
N ALA A 147 1.33 24.41 -2.82
CA ALA A 147 -0.10 24.23 -2.60
C ALA A 147 -0.38 23.83 -1.15
N ASP A 148 -1.44 24.39 -0.57
CA ASP A 148 -1.93 23.99 0.76
C ASP A 148 -2.56 22.60 0.74
N TYR A 149 -3.15 22.24 -0.40
CA TYR A 149 -3.79 20.95 -0.65
C TYR A 149 -3.00 20.13 -1.66
N VAL A 150 -2.66 18.90 -1.28
CA VAL A 150 -1.90 17.96 -2.11
C VAL A 150 -2.63 16.63 -2.17
N TRP A 151 -2.94 16.16 -3.38
CA TRP A 151 -3.53 14.85 -3.60
C TRP A 151 -2.43 13.83 -3.86
N ILE A 152 -2.33 12.79 -3.04
CA ILE A 152 -1.41 11.66 -3.23
C ILE A 152 -2.19 10.51 -3.86
N LEU A 153 -1.67 9.99 -4.97
CA LEU A 153 -2.36 9.00 -5.80
C LEU A 153 -1.48 7.76 -6.00
N ASP A 154 -2.06 6.59 -5.77
CA ASP A 154 -1.54 5.30 -6.21
C ASP A 154 -2.68 4.58 -6.96
N PRO A 155 -2.64 4.52 -8.30
CA PRO A 155 -3.73 3.92 -9.07
C PRO A 155 -3.87 2.41 -8.83
N ILE A 156 -2.77 1.69 -8.62
CA ILE A 156 -2.74 0.23 -8.46
C ILE A 156 -1.78 -0.18 -7.34
N ASP A 157 -2.22 -0.05 -6.09
CA ASP A 157 -1.55 -0.70 -4.96
C ASP A 157 -1.82 -2.21 -5.01
N GLY A 158 -0.74 -3.00 -5.06
CA GLY A 158 -0.81 -4.44 -5.31
C GLY A 158 -0.73 -4.82 -6.79
N THR A 159 0.18 -4.22 -7.55
CA THR A 159 0.46 -4.53 -8.98
C THR A 159 0.59 -6.03 -9.27
N LYS A 160 1.19 -6.83 -8.37
CA LYS A 160 1.27 -8.30 -8.51
C LYS A 160 -0.11 -8.96 -8.48
N SER A 161 -1.00 -8.49 -7.60
CA SER A 161 -2.39 -8.95 -7.56
C SER A 161 -3.12 -8.58 -8.85
N PHE A 162 -2.92 -7.37 -9.38
CA PHE A 162 -3.48 -6.94 -10.66
C PHE A 162 -3.03 -7.82 -11.83
N ILE A 163 -1.71 -7.98 -12.02
CA ILE A 163 -1.10 -8.76 -13.12
C ILE A 163 -1.56 -10.23 -13.09
N THR A 164 -1.64 -10.83 -11.90
CA THR A 164 -2.05 -12.24 -11.75
C THR A 164 -3.57 -12.44 -11.75
N GLY A 165 -4.35 -11.37 -11.91
CA GLY A 165 -5.80 -11.44 -11.97
C GLY A 165 -6.47 -11.69 -10.62
N LYS A 166 -5.78 -11.42 -9.50
CA LYS A 166 -6.35 -11.47 -8.15
C LYS A 166 -7.02 -10.13 -7.81
N PRO A 167 -8.33 -10.08 -7.54
CA PRO A 167 -9.07 -8.83 -7.39
C PRO A 167 -8.95 -8.23 -5.97
N LEU A 168 -7.72 -8.16 -5.44
CA LEU A 168 -7.41 -7.59 -4.11
C LEU A 168 -6.33 -6.48 -4.16
N PHE A 169 -6.04 -5.95 -5.36
CA PHE A 169 -5.35 -4.67 -5.49
C PHE A 169 -6.32 -3.53 -5.12
N GLY A 170 -5.85 -2.30 -4.93
CA GLY A 170 -6.72 -1.15 -4.70
C GLY A 170 -6.18 0.13 -5.32
N THR A 171 -7.06 1.10 -5.54
CA THR A 171 -6.68 2.48 -5.84
C THR A 171 -6.67 3.29 -4.55
N LEU A 172 -5.56 3.96 -4.27
CA LEU A 172 -5.40 4.83 -3.10
C LEU A 172 -5.44 6.29 -3.51
N ILE A 173 -6.26 7.06 -2.78
CA ILE A 173 -6.34 8.52 -2.92
C ILE A 173 -6.24 9.10 -1.53
N ALA A 174 -5.24 9.94 -1.29
CA ALA A 174 -5.17 10.75 -0.07
C ALA A 174 -5.20 12.23 -0.43
N LEU A 175 -5.83 13.03 0.42
CA LEU A 175 -5.73 14.49 0.38
C LEU A 175 -5.02 14.96 1.64
N LEU A 176 -3.94 15.71 1.45
CA LEU A 176 -3.23 16.40 2.52
C LEU A 176 -3.66 17.86 2.55
N HIS A 177 -3.84 18.40 3.74
CA HIS A 177 -3.98 19.84 3.99
C HIS A 177 -2.84 20.29 4.91
N HIS A 178 -1.98 21.19 4.43
CA HIS A 178 -0.72 21.58 5.09
C HIS A 178 0.11 20.38 5.55
N GLY A 179 0.26 19.37 4.68
CA GLY A 179 1.04 18.16 4.95
C GLY A 179 0.36 17.12 5.85
N LYS A 180 -0.87 17.34 6.30
CA LYS A 180 -1.62 16.39 7.13
C LYS A 180 -2.72 15.70 6.31
N PRO A 181 -2.78 14.36 6.28
CA PRO A 181 -3.88 13.65 5.62
C PRO A 181 -5.22 14.02 6.26
N VAL A 182 -6.17 14.50 5.45
CA VAL A 182 -7.53 14.89 5.86
C VAL A 182 -8.61 14.04 5.20
N ILE A 183 -8.34 13.44 4.04
CA ILE A 183 -9.21 12.45 3.38
C ILE A 183 -8.33 11.28 2.91
N GLY A 184 -8.83 10.06 3.06
CA GLY A 184 -8.24 8.85 2.48
C GLY A 184 -9.31 7.97 1.85
N VAL A 185 -9.03 7.42 0.68
CA VAL A 185 -9.88 6.48 -0.05
C VAL A 185 -9.08 5.24 -0.38
N ILE A 186 -9.67 4.07 -0.10
CA ILE A 186 -9.25 2.78 -0.67
C ILE A 186 -10.41 2.29 -1.53
N ASP A 187 -10.21 2.17 -2.84
CA ASP A 187 -11.21 1.66 -3.77
C ASP A 187 -10.77 0.31 -4.35
N GLN A 188 -11.60 -0.71 -4.20
CA GLN A 188 -11.45 -1.97 -4.94
C GLN A 188 -12.46 -1.95 -6.12
N PRO A 189 -12.03 -1.63 -7.35
CA PRO A 189 -12.95 -1.32 -8.45
C PRO A 189 -13.63 -2.54 -9.07
N ILE A 190 -13.14 -3.75 -8.81
CA ILE A 190 -13.71 -5.03 -9.27
C ILE A 190 -14.78 -5.52 -8.29
N LEU A 191 -14.48 -5.49 -6.99
CA LEU A 191 -15.41 -5.87 -5.92
C LEU A 191 -16.45 -4.77 -5.63
N ARG A 192 -16.19 -3.54 -6.07
CA ARG A 192 -17.00 -2.35 -5.83
C ARG A 192 -17.15 -2.06 -4.34
N GLU A 193 -16.01 -2.09 -3.65
CA GLU A 193 -15.90 -1.74 -2.24
C GLU A 193 -15.04 -0.49 -2.11
N ARG A 194 -15.58 0.53 -1.46
CA ARG A 194 -14.90 1.81 -1.25
C ARG A 194 -14.92 2.17 0.22
N TRP A 195 -13.72 2.28 0.79
CA TRP A 195 -13.49 2.82 2.11
C TRP A 195 -13.17 4.30 2.00
N ILE A 196 -13.84 5.13 2.81
CA ILE A 196 -13.59 6.58 2.86
C ILE A 196 -13.38 6.98 4.32
N GLY A 197 -12.18 7.46 4.63
CA GLY A 197 -11.85 8.14 5.88
C GLY A 197 -11.79 9.64 5.67
N VAL A 198 -12.37 10.40 6.61
CA VAL A 198 -12.34 11.87 6.63
C VAL A 198 -12.01 12.30 8.05
N ASP A 199 -11.08 13.23 8.22
CA ASP A 199 -10.70 13.74 9.54
C ASP A 199 -11.93 14.27 10.28
N GLY A 200 -12.08 13.87 11.54
CA GLY A 200 -13.24 14.19 12.37
C GLY A 200 -14.55 13.44 12.06
N LYS A 201 -14.59 12.52 11.07
CA LYS A 201 -15.77 11.69 10.76
C LYS A 201 -15.46 10.20 10.90
N GLN A 202 -16.51 9.40 11.12
CA GLN A 202 -16.37 7.94 11.13
C GLN A 202 -16.13 7.41 9.71
N THR A 203 -15.15 6.52 9.56
CA THR A 203 -14.85 5.87 8.28
C THR A 203 -16.06 5.09 7.79
N THR A 204 -16.30 5.11 6.48
CA THR A 204 -17.38 4.34 5.86
C THR A 204 -16.84 3.32 4.87
N LEU A 205 -17.56 2.21 4.70
CA LEU A 205 -17.46 1.27 3.58
C LEU A 205 -18.77 1.34 2.79
N ASN A 206 -18.71 1.75 1.54
CA ASN A 206 -19.90 1.91 0.68
C ASN A 206 -21.02 2.76 1.35
N GLY A 207 -20.61 3.82 2.05
CA GLY A 207 -21.51 4.73 2.77
C GLY A 207 -22.03 4.23 4.11
N GLN A 208 -21.67 3.01 4.53
CA GLN A 208 -22.01 2.49 5.87
C GLN A 208 -20.85 2.68 6.82
N GLU A 209 -21.10 3.22 8.01
CA GLU A 209 -20.07 3.38 9.05
C GLU A 209 -19.46 2.04 9.45
N ILE A 210 -18.14 2.03 9.62
CA ILE A 210 -17.38 0.86 10.05
C ILE A 210 -16.56 1.17 11.31
N SER A 211 -16.05 0.12 11.95
CA SER A 211 -15.17 0.26 13.10
C SER A 211 -14.24 -0.93 13.22
N VAL A 212 -13.06 -0.69 13.78
CA VAL A 212 -12.14 -1.76 14.20
C VAL A 212 -12.78 -2.57 15.33
N ARG A 213 -12.39 -3.85 15.45
CA ARG A 213 -12.80 -4.67 16.60
C ARG A 213 -11.77 -4.60 17.73
N SER A 214 -12.20 -4.93 18.95
CA SER A 214 -11.29 -5.08 20.09
C SER A 214 -10.48 -6.38 19.99
N CYS A 215 -9.17 -6.31 20.21
CA CYS A 215 -8.29 -7.46 20.38
C CYS A 215 -7.32 -7.20 21.54
N ASN A 216 -7.56 -7.83 22.68
CA ASN A 216 -6.85 -7.50 23.93
C ASN A 216 -5.51 -8.23 24.10
N LEU A 217 -5.26 -9.27 23.31
CA LEU A 217 -4.07 -10.10 23.40
C LEU A 217 -3.50 -10.36 22.01
N LEU A 218 -2.20 -10.15 21.83
CA LEU A 218 -1.52 -10.40 20.56
C LEU A 218 -1.72 -11.84 20.06
N ALA A 219 -1.73 -12.82 20.97
CA ALA A 219 -1.98 -14.24 20.66
C ALA A 219 -3.37 -14.55 20.11
N GLN A 220 -4.30 -13.59 20.13
CA GLN A 220 -5.63 -13.71 19.52
C GLN A 220 -5.74 -12.98 18.18
N ALA A 221 -4.74 -12.18 17.81
CA ALA A 221 -4.75 -11.36 16.61
C ALA A 221 -4.56 -12.17 15.32
N TYR A 222 -5.38 -11.88 14.32
CA TYR A 222 -5.14 -12.22 12.92
C TYR A 222 -4.27 -11.13 12.30
N LEU A 223 -3.08 -11.52 11.87
CA LEU A 223 -2.09 -10.63 11.25
C LEU A 223 -2.16 -10.77 9.74
N TYR A 224 -2.08 -9.66 9.02
CA TYR A 224 -1.74 -9.63 7.60
C TYR A 224 -0.38 -8.98 7.34
N THR A 225 0.27 -9.42 6.26
CA THR A 225 1.36 -8.71 5.59
C THR A 225 1.31 -9.04 4.10
N THR A 226 1.78 -8.18 3.19
CA THR A 226 1.73 -8.51 1.76
C THR A 226 2.54 -9.76 1.41
N SER A 227 3.77 -9.87 1.87
CA SER A 227 4.63 -11.01 1.55
C SER A 227 5.67 -11.22 2.63
N PRO A 228 6.01 -12.48 2.99
CA PRO A 228 7.10 -12.75 3.91
C PRO A 228 8.47 -12.31 3.36
N HIS A 229 8.58 -12.06 2.05
CA HIS A 229 9.83 -11.70 1.37
C HIS A 229 10.08 -10.19 1.25
N LEU A 230 9.19 -9.34 1.79
CA LEU A 230 9.36 -7.88 1.78
C LEU A 230 10.06 -7.33 3.03
N PHE A 231 10.61 -8.23 3.84
CA PHE A 231 11.41 -7.88 5.01
C PHE A 231 12.84 -8.35 4.79
N GLU A 232 13.79 -7.48 5.14
CA GLU A 232 15.21 -7.77 5.03
C GLU A 232 15.94 -7.29 6.30
N GLY A 233 17.04 -7.99 6.64
CA GLY A 233 17.89 -7.62 7.77
C GLY A 233 17.13 -7.48 9.10
N ASP A 234 17.41 -6.41 9.85
CA ASP A 234 16.82 -6.16 11.17
C ASP A 234 15.29 -6.08 11.16
N ALA A 235 14.68 -5.67 10.02
CA ALA A 235 13.23 -5.60 9.86
C ALA A 235 12.61 -7.00 9.78
N GLU A 236 13.28 -7.97 9.16
CA GLU A 236 12.85 -9.37 9.11
C GLU A 236 12.85 -9.99 10.51
N ASP A 237 13.93 -9.80 11.26
CA ASP A 237 14.02 -10.27 12.64
C ASP A 237 12.92 -9.65 13.52
N ALA A 238 12.60 -8.37 13.31
CA ALA A 238 11.51 -7.70 14.01
C ALA A 238 10.14 -8.26 13.65
N PHE A 239 9.88 -8.47 12.36
CA PHE A 239 8.65 -9.08 11.87
C PHE A 239 8.46 -10.48 12.43
N ILE A 240 9.50 -11.34 12.42
CA ILE A 240 9.43 -12.71 12.94
C ILE A 240 9.05 -12.74 14.42
N ARG A 241 9.57 -11.80 15.23
CA ARG A 241 9.21 -11.69 16.66
C ARG A 241 7.72 -11.42 16.88
N VAL A 242 7.09 -10.64 16.01
CA VAL A 242 5.64 -10.36 16.07
C VAL A 242 4.85 -11.53 15.49
N ARG A 243 5.23 -12.00 14.29
CA ARG A 243 4.61 -13.12 13.57
C ARG A 243 4.48 -14.38 14.42
N ASN A 244 5.49 -14.70 15.23
CA ASN A 244 5.48 -15.90 16.06
C ASN A 244 4.64 -15.77 17.35
N LYS A 245 4.05 -14.59 17.62
CA LYS A 245 3.22 -14.32 18.80
C LYS A 245 1.74 -14.06 18.48
N VAL A 246 1.39 -13.93 17.21
CA VAL A 246 0.00 -13.75 16.78
C VAL A 246 -0.75 -15.08 16.72
N LYS A 247 -2.08 -15.03 16.58
CA LYS A 247 -2.90 -16.24 16.43
C LYS A 247 -2.57 -16.96 15.12
N VAL A 248 -2.64 -16.21 14.01
CA VAL A 248 -2.33 -16.70 12.66
C VAL A 248 -1.77 -15.54 11.82
N PRO A 249 -0.60 -15.71 11.17
CA PRO A 249 -0.14 -14.82 10.11
C PRO A 249 -0.72 -15.20 8.74
N LEU A 250 -1.32 -14.24 8.06
CA LEU A 250 -1.94 -14.34 6.73
C LEU A 250 -1.24 -13.36 5.75
N TYR A 251 -1.42 -13.59 4.44
CA TYR A 251 -0.59 -12.91 3.42
C TYR A 251 -1.35 -12.48 2.15
N GLY A 252 -0.80 -11.47 1.47
CA GLY A 252 -0.95 -11.32 0.01
C GLY A 252 -2.09 -10.42 -0.49
N CYS A 253 -2.39 -9.30 0.17
CA CYS A 253 -3.45 -8.41 -0.32
C CYS A 253 -3.24 -6.92 -0.03
N ASP A 254 -1.99 -6.47 0.09
CA ASP A 254 -1.61 -5.04 0.00
C ASP A 254 -2.55 -4.13 0.85
N CYS A 255 -3.04 -3.00 0.30
CA CYS A 255 -3.98 -2.09 0.98
C CYS A 255 -5.27 -2.76 1.48
N TYR A 256 -5.73 -3.83 0.83
CA TYR A 256 -6.97 -4.50 1.19
C TYR A 256 -6.90 -5.10 2.61
N ALA A 257 -5.71 -5.45 3.10
CA ALA A 257 -5.52 -5.86 4.50
C ALA A 257 -5.87 -4.73 5.49
N TYR A 258 -5.48 -3.49 5.18
CA TYR A 258 -5.78 -2.31 6.00
C TYR A 258 -7.27 -1.95 5.94
N ALA A 259 -7.89 -2.11 4.77
CA ALA A 259 -9.34 -1.96 4.60
C ALA A 259 -10.12 -2.96 5.47
N LEU A 260 -9.72 -4.23 5.47
CA LEU A 260 -10.29 -5.26 6.34
C LEU A 260 -10.06 -4.97 7.83
N LEU A 261 -8.91 -4.41 8.19
CA LEU A 261 -8.61 -3.99 9.56
C LEU A 261 -9.55 -2.86 9.98
N ALA A 262 -9.72 -1.83 9.15
CA ALA A 262 -10.64 -0.71 9.40
C ALA A 262 -12.10 -1.18 9.58
N SER A 263 -12.48 -2.27 8.89
CA SER A 263 -13.80 -2.92 9.03
C SER A 263 -13.90 -3.93 10.18
N GLY A 264 -12.84 -4.12 10.98
CA GLY A 264 -12.86 -5.00 12.15
C GLY A 264 -12.75 -6.51 11.85
N PHE A 265 -12.34 -6.89 10.64
CA PHE A 265 -12.13 -8.29 10.27
C PHE A 265 -10.69 -8.77 10.52
N VAL A 266 -9.73 -7.85 10.50
CA VAL A 266 -8.29 -8.06 10.77
C VAL A 266 -7.88 -7.26 12.02
N ASP A 267 -6.91 -7.77 12.78
CA ASP A 267 -6.48 -7.14 14.04
C ASP A 267 -5.15 -6.39 13.90
N LEU A 268 -4.28 -6.83 12.99
CA LEU A 268 -2.94 -6.30 12.83
C LEU A 268 -2.48 -6.40 11.38
N VAL A 269 -1.84 -5.35 10.88
CA VAL A 269 -1.08 -5.38 9.62
C VAL A 269 0.34 -4.92 9.93
N VAL A 270 1.33 -5.65 9.44
CA VAL A 270 2.75 -5.31 9.61
C VAL A 270 3.43 -5.39 8.26
N GLU A 271 4.07 -4.29 7.84
CA GLU A 271 4.77 -4.19 6.57
C GLU A 271 6.07 -3.39 6.72
N SER A 272 6.93 -3.48 5.72
CA SER A 272 8.19 -2.77 5.62
C SER A 272 8.37 -2.29 4.18
N GLY A 273 9.01 -1.13 4.00
CA GLY A 273 9.37 -0.61 2.67
C GLY A 273 8.21 -0.01 1.86
N LEU A 274 7.13 0.44 2.52
CA LEU A 274 6.07 1.20 1.84
C LEU A 274 6.59 2.56 1.38
N LYS A 275 6.19 2.97 0.17
CA LYS A 275 6.50 4.29 -0.37
C LYS A 275 5.52 5.35 0.16
N VAL A 276 5.89 6.62 -0.05
CA VAL A 276 5.03 7.81 0.10
C VAL A 276 4.79 8.40 -1.27
#